data_AF-A0A937S0X8-F1
#
_entry.id   AF-A0A937S0X8-F1
#
_cell.length_a   1.000
_cell.length_b   1.000
_cell.length_c   1.000
_cell.angle_alpha   90.00
_cell.angle_beta   90.00
_cell.angle_gamma   90.00
#
_symmetry.space_group_name_H-M   'P 1'
#
loop_
_entity.id
_entity.type
_entity.pdbx_description
1 polymer ?
#
loop_
_entity_poly.entity_id
_entity_poly.type
_entity_poly.pdbx_seq_one_letter_code
_entity_poly.pdbx_strand_id
1 'polypeptide(L)'
;MTNTLQRTPKFPRQIPTIVLTGLILLISAGVSKQAGLTASLPQNAVPSSSLMVAQSDSLPRSVEQRMRQAASLQFGASLQDVKIVGFTRQTWSDSCLGLGGAAEGCLQALVEGWRVEVTNGQQNLFYRTDRTANAIRLEPQPSVVALPTNVSQRLLQTVARQVRVPVNRLRVAAVKPATWDGCLGIYKSGQACTRIAISGWQAIITGGDRTWVYHLDEAANRIVQNSTASGSRGKLVPSFMPEENKPMPEANVVFQSIVSGGLMGKVTQVTLTNDGVMTQLISAPNIRSRPVVMKRLSQQQLKQFQQMLESKQFRSLSDLSYLSSAAFADYPTTMLQTTGSTVQYIDLEMKNLPPALRQVIQAWKKL
;
A
#
# COMPACT_ATOMS: atom_id res chain seq x y z
N MET A 1 -31.85 -0.09 52.31
CA MET A 1 -32.28 -1.43 52.79
C MET A 1 -31.90 -2.48 51.75
N THR A 2 -31.86 -3.76 52.12
CA THR A 2 -31.75 -4.96 51.24
C THR A 2 -30.62 -4.97 50.19
N ASN A 3 -29.52 -5.67 50.52
CA ASN A 3 -28.58 -6.26 49.55
C ASN A 3 -29.21 -7.44 48.81
N THR A 4 -28.65 -7.80 47.64
CA THR A 4 -28.77 -9.15 47.09
C THR A 4 -27.39 -9.66 46.63
N LEU A 5 -26.83 -10.61 47.40
CA LEU A 5 -25.60 -11.35 47.11
C LEU A 5 -25.93 -12.71 46.50
N GLN A 6 -25.20 -13.16 45.46
CA GLN A 6 -24.89 -14.57 45.12
C GLN A 6 -24.19 -14.65 43.74
N ARG A 7 -23.34 -15.64 43.43
CA ARG A 7 -22.40 -16.46 44.23
C ARG A 7 -21.41 -17.12 43.24
N THR A 8 -20.10 -17.11 43.52
CA THR A 8 -19.11 -17.83 42.70
C THR A 8 -18.82 -19.24 43.25
N PRO A 9 -18.94 -20.32 42.46
CA PRO A 9 -18.37 -21.62 42.80
C PRO A 9 -16.84 -21.65 42.52
N LYS A 10 -16.12 -22.61 43.13
CA LYS A 10 -14.65 -22.71 43.11
C LYS A 10 -14.21 -24.17 43.16
N PHE A 11 -13.18 -24.52 42.38
CA PHE A 11 -12.39 -25.77 42.48
C PHE A 11 -13.14 -27.11 42.18
N PRO A 12 -12.44 -28.25 41.96
CA PRO A 12 -11.01 -28.53 42.18
C PRO A 12 -10.16 -28.96 40.96
N ARG A 13 -8.84 -28.97 41.17
CA ARG A 13 -7.85 -29.71 40.36
C ARG A 13 -7.93 -31.20 40.69
N GLN A 14 -7.84 -32.08 39.70
CA GLN A 14 -7.27 -33.42 39.85
C GLN A 14 -6.43 -33.78 38.61
N ILE A 15 -5.42 -34.64 38.79
CA ILE A 15 -4.52 -35.16 37.76
C ILE A 15 -4.49 -36.68 37.92
N PRO A 16 -4.75 -37.48 36.86
CA PRO A 16 -4.46 -38.90 36.85
C PRO A 16 -3.27 -39.20 35.92
N THR A 17 -2.12 -39.51 36.50
CA THR A 17 -1.03 -40.19 35.79
C THR A 17 -1.35 -41.68 35.75
N ILE A 18 -1.36 -42.31 34.57
CA ILE A 18 -1.46 -43.78 34.46
C ILE A 18 -0.34 -44.28 33.55
N VAL A 19 0.41 -45.24 34.07
CA VAL A 19 1.47 -45.99 33.37
C VAL A 19 1.34 -47.44 33.81
N LEU A 20 1.19 -48.40 32.87
CA LEU A 20 1.85 -49.71 32.93
C LEU A 20 1.67 -50.52 31.63
N THR A 21 2.76 -51.20 31.27
CA THR A 21 2.91 -52.51 30.57
C THR A 21 1.65 -53.39 30.41
N GLY A 22 1.46 -54.24 29.40
CA GLY A 22 2.41 -54.96 28.53
C GLY A 22 1.91 -56.40 28.24
N LEU A 23 2.66 -57.13 27.40
CA LEU A 23 2.52 -58.58 27.02
C LEU A 23 1.28 -59.01 26.18
N ILE A 24 1.26 -60.16 25.46
CA ILE A 24 2.17 -60.83 24.47
C ILE A 24 1.62 -62.23 24.08
N LEU A 25 2.05 -62.82 22.94
CA LEU A 25 1.69 -64.15 22.34
C LEU A 25 0.27 -64.23 21.69
N LEU A 26 -0.04 -65.02 20.65
CA LEU A 26 0.71 -65.74 19.58
C LEU A 26 -0.28 -65.91 18.35
N ILE A 27 -0.31 -66.87 17.40
CA ILE A 27 0.34 -68.18 17.14
C ILE A 27 0.41 -68.49 15.62
N SER A 28 1.58 -68.95 15.12
CA SER A 28 1.84 -69.79 13.92
C SER A 28 1.22 -69.43 12.53
N ALA A 29 1.61 -70.00 11.38
CA ALA A 29 2.70 -70.91 10.97
C ALA A 29 3.32 -70.39 9.65
N GLY A 30 4.63 -70.56 9.35
CA GLY A 30 5.17 -71.70 8.56
C GLY A 30 5.26 -71.39 7.04
N VAL A 31 6.18 -71.89 6.20
CA VAL A 31 7.24 -72.92 6.32
C VAL A 31 8.34 -72.71 5.24
N SER A 32 9.64 -72.81 5.59
CA SER A 32 10.82 -73.07 4.67
C SER A 32 11.15 -72.03 3.57
N LYS A 33 12.37 -71.94 2.99
CA LYS A 33 13.74 -72.45 3.30
C LYS A 33 14.79 -71.60 2.51
N GLN A 34 16.03 -71.56 3.03
CA GLN A 34 17.36 -71.55 2.36
C GLN A 34 17.55 -70.95 0.93
N ALA A 35 18.71 -70.38 0.55
CA ALA A 35 19.89 -69.83 1.24
C ALA A 35 20.85 -69.22 0.18
N GLY A 36 21.73 -68.30 0.59
CA GLY A 36 23.00 -68.04 -0.12
C GLY A 36 23.10 -66.83 -1.08
N LEU A 37 24.03 -65.94 -0.74
CA LEU A 37 24.98 -65.25 -1.64
C LEU A 37 24.48 -64.70 -2.99
N THR A 38 24.36 -63.37 -3.08
CA THR A 38 25.34 -62.54 -3.83
C THR A 38 25.13 -61.05 -3.54
N ALA A 39 26.21 -60.28 -3.47
CA ALA A 39 26.14 -58.82 -3.40
C ALA A 39 26.41 -58.24 -4.80
N SER A 40 25.47 -57.46 -5.32
CA SER A 40 25.68 -56.59 -6.48
C SER A 40 24.92 -55.28 -6.30
N LEU A 41 25.62 -54.16 -6.52
CA LEU A 41 25.03 -52.82 -6.44
C LEU A 41 24.46 -52.45 -7.81
N PRO A 42 23.15 -52.24 -7.96
CA PRO A 42 22.63 -51.54 -9.14
C PRO A 42 23.11 -50.07 -9.06
N GLN A 43 23.68 -49.58 -10.16
CA GLN A 43 24.11 -48.19 -10.25
C GLN A 43 22.89 -47.27 -10.19
N ASN A 44 22.87 -46.33 -9.24
CA ASN A 44 21.79 -45.34 -9.14
C ASN A 44 21.78 -44.45 -10.38
N ALA A 45 20.81 -44.67 -11.28
CA ALA A 45 20.54 -43.79 -12.39
C ALA A 45 20.10 -42.41 -11.86
N VAL A 46 20.95 -41.40 -12.04
CA VAL A 46 20.65 -40.02 -11.61
C VAL A 46 19.53 -39.46 -12.49
N PRO A 47 18.36 -39.08 -11.92
CA PRO A 47 17.32 -38.41 -12.70
C PRO A 47 17.85 -37.05 -13.20
N SER A 48 17.84 -36.84 -14.51
CA SER A 48 18.37 -35.62 -15.12
C SER A 48 17.54 -34.41 -14.69
N SER A 49 18.07 -33.64 -13.74
CA SER A 49 17.42 -32.47 -13.15
C SER A 49 17.46 -31.26 -14.09
N SER A 50 16.70 -31.34 -15.18
CA SER A 50 16.54 -30.25 -16.15
C SER A 50 15.06 -30.03 -16.46
N LEU A 51 14.46 -29.06 -15.76
CA LEU A 51 13.42 -28.15 -16.27
C LEU A 51 13.08 -27.03 -15.26
N MET A 52 14.08 -26.45 -14.58
CA MET A 52 13.91 -25.14 -13.93
C MET A 52 13.96 -24.02 -14.98
N VAL A 53 12.89 -23.92 -15.78
CA VAL A 53 12.67 -22.84 -16.75
C VAL A 53 11.59 -21.90 -16.21
N ALA A 54 11.74 -20.60 -16.49
CA ALA A 54 11.07 -19.51 -15.81
C ALA A 54 9.53 -19.63 -15.68
N GLN A 55 9.02 -19.40 -14.47
CA GLN A 55 7.60 -19.15 -14.18
C GLN A 55 7.42 -17.77 -13.53
N SER A 56 7.83 -16.71 -14.23
CA SER A 56 7.82 -15.33 -13.74
C SER A 56 6.63 -14.48 -14.20
N ASP A 57 6.05 -14.77 -15.38
CA ASP A 57 5.17 -13.83 -16.11
C ASP A 57 3.68 -14.24 -16.19
N SER A 58 3.29 -15.38 -15.60
CA SER A 58 1.90 -15.89 -15.66
C SER A 58 1.27 -16.10 -14.28
N LEU A 59 -0.01 -15.76 -14.17
CA LEU A 59 -0.85 -16.11 -13.03
C LEU A 59 -1.13 -17.63 -13.07
N PRO A 60 -0.94 -18.39 -11.97
CA PRO A 60 -1.23 -19.82 -11.96
C PRO A 60 -2.71 -20.11 -12.27
N ARG A 61 -3.00 -21.10 -13.11
CA ARG A 61 -4.40 -21.44 -13.50
C ARG A 61 -5.33 -21.71 -12.32
N SER A 62 -4.80 -22.27 -11.22
CA SER A 62 -5.54 -22.46 -9.96
C SER A 62 -5.94 -21.15 -9.29
N VAL A 63 -5.05 -20.15 -9.32
CA VAL A 63 -5.32 -18.77 -8.86
C VAL A 63 -6.32 -18.11 -9.81
N GLU A 64 -6.09 -18.16 -11.14
CA GLU A 64 -7.04 -17.64 -12.14
C GLU A 64 -8.47 -18.16 -11.91
N GLN A 65 -8.63 -19.48 -11.78
CA GLN A 65 -9.93 -20.11 -11.60
C GLN A 65 -10.61 -19.65 -10.30
N ARG A 66 -9.90 -19.65 -9.17
CA ARG A 66 -10.44 -19.18 -7.88
C ARG A 66 -10.76 -17.68 -7.91
N MET A 67 -9.96 -16.88 -8.59
CA MET A 67 -10.22 -15.44 -8.74
C MET A 67 -11.45 -15.17 -9.59
N ARG A 68 -11.65 -15.90 -10.69
CA ARG A 68 -12.86 -15.79 -11.52
C ARG A 68 -14.11 -16.29 -10.78
N GLN A 69 -13.98 -17.30 -9.92
CA GLN A 69 -15.07 -17.74 -9.02
C GLN A 69 -15.44 -16.68 -7.99
N ALA A 70 -14.46 -16.09 -7.28
CA ALA A 70 -14.70 -15.03 -6.30
C ALA A 70 -15.34 -13.78 -6.94
N ALA A 71 -14.87 -13.39 -8.13
CA ALA A 71 -15.42 -12.26 -8.87
C ALA A 71 -16.80 -12.55 -9.50
N SER A 72 -17.06 -13.78 -9.96
CA SER A 72 -18.39 -14.20 -10.47
C SER A 72 -19.47 -14.03 -9.40
N LEU A 73 -19.20 -14.43 -8.16
CA LEU A 73 -20.09 -14.20 -7.03
C LEU A 73 -20.29 -12.71 -6.73
N GLN A 74 -19.21 -11.92 -6.75
CA GLN A 74 -19.26 -10.49 -6.42
C GLN A 74 -19.95 -9.63 -7.51
N PHE A 75 -19.85 -10.04 -8.79
CA PHE A 75 -20.50 -9.38 -9.92
C PHE A 75 -21.95 -9.86 -10.17
N GLY A 76 -22.35 -11.01 -9.62
CA GLY A 76 -23.61 -11.67 -10.00
C GLY A 76 -23.63 -12.14 -11.47
N ALA A 77 -22.45 -12.42 -12.05
CA ALA A 77 -22.26 -12.71 -13.47
C ALA A 77 -21.72 -14.12 -13.70
N SER A 78 -21.88 -14.68 -14.90
CA SER A 78 -21.38 -16.03 -15.20
C SER A 78 -19.84 -16.05 -15.23
N LEU A 79 -19.24 -17.21 -14.98
CA LEU A 79 -17.78 -17.38 -15.09
C LEU A 79 -17.24 -17.01 -16.48
N GLN A 80 -18.05 -17.09 -17.54
CA GLN A 80 -17.63 -16.81 -18.91
C GLN A 80 -17.48 -15.30 -19.18
N ASP A 81 -18.30 -14.48 -18.51
CA ASP A 81 -18.28 -13.02 -18.61
C ASP A 81 -17.11 -12.42 -17.81
N VAL A 82 -16.68 -13.13 -16.76
CA VAL A 82 -15.64 -12.71 -15.82
C VAL A 82 -14.24 -13.02 -16.35
N LYS A 83 -13.50 -11.94 -16.67
CA LYS A 83 -12.17 -11.97 -17.29
C LYS A 83 -11.14 -11.32 -16.37
N ILE A 84 -9.97 -11.95 -16.23
CA ILE A 84 -8.79 -11.29 -15.61
C ILE A 84 -8.15 -10.42 -16.68
N VAL A 85 -7.90 -9.15 -16.35
CA VAL A 85 -7.33 -8.15 -17.28
C VAL A 85 -5.96 -7.62 -16.85
N GLY A 86 -5.55 -7.89 -15.60
CA GLY A 86 -4.23 -7.58 -15.10
C GLY A 86 -3.92 -8.34 -13.81
N PHE A 87 -2.64 -8.55 -13.52
CA PHE A 87 -2.16 -9.06 -12.24
C PHE A 87 -0.73 -8.61 -11.97
N THR A 88 -0.33 -8.57 -10.70
CA THR A 88 1.02 -8.21 -10.26
C THR A 88 1.36 -9.01 -9.00
N ARG A 89 2.59 -9.55 -8.90
CA ARG A 89 3.07 -10.14 -7.64
C ARG A 89 3.21 -9.06 -6.57
N GLN A 90 2.86 -9.35 -5.33
CA GLN A 90 2.95 -8.42 -4.20
C GLN A 90 3.31 -9.18 -2.91
N THR A 91 3.77 -8.45 -1.90
CA THR A 91 3.99 -8.98 -0.55
C THR A 91 3.25 -8.10 0.45
N TRP A 92 2.31 -8.70 1.18
CA TRP A 92 1.43 -8.03 2.13
C TRP A 92 2.03 -7.96 3.53
N SER A 93 1.51 -7.05 4.36
CA SER A 93 1.93 -6.82 5.75
C SER A 93 1.59 -7.96 6.72
N ASP A 94 0.49 -8.68 6.45
CA ASP A 94 -0.19 -9.55 7.42
C ASP A 94 -1.04 -10.62 6.73
N SER A 95 -1.58 -11.55 7.53
CA SER A 95 -2.49 -12.63 7.08
C SER A 95 -3.83 -12.16 6.52
N CYS A 96 -4.21 -10.90 6.71
CA CYS A 96 -5.40 -10.29 6.11
C CYS A 96 -5.07 -9.57 4.80
N LEU A 97 -3.86 -9.77 4.26
CA LEU A 97 -3.38 -9.20 3.00
C LEU A 97 -3.30 -7.66 3.02
N GLY A 98 -3.07 -7.08 4.20
CA GLY A 98 -3.09 -5.62 4.40
C GLY A 98 -4.50 -5.01 4.36
N LEU A 99 -5.54 -5.85 4.47
CA LEU A 99 -6.97 -5.46 4.44
C LEU A 99 -7.68 -5.79 5.76
N GLY A 100 -6.93 -5.86 6.86
CA GLY A 100 -7.46 -6.12 8.20
C GLY A 100 -8.24 -4.94 8.76
N GLY A 101 -9.50 -5.16 9.14
CA GLY A 101 -10.28 -4.16 9.87
C GLY A 101 -9.81 -3.99 11.32
N ALA A 102 -10.15 -2.88 11.98
CA ALA A 102 -9.74 -2.58 13.36
C ALA A 102 -10.25 -3.57 14.44
N ALA A 103 -11.16 -4.48 14.07
CA ALA A 103 -11.66 -5.57 14.91
C ALA A 103 -11.16 -6.97 14.47
N GLU A 104 -10.30 -7.06 13.45
CA GLU A 104 -9.82 -8.33 12.89
C GLU A 104 -8.40 -8.67 13.40
N GLY A 105 -8.25 -9.86 13.99
CA GLY A 105 -7.00 -10.34 14.58
C GLY A 105 -5.99 -10.84 13.56
N CYS A 106 -5.46 -9.95 12.72
CA CYS A 106 -4.54 -10.28 11.63
C CYS A 106 -3.12 -10.63 12.12
N LEU A 107 -2.64 -11.83 11.80
CA LEU A 107 -1.30 -12.28 12.14
C LEU A 107 -0.26 -11.43 11.40
N GLN A 108 0.63 -10.80 12.16
CA GLN A 108 1.67 -9.89 11.67
C GLN A 108 2.84 -10.68 11.07
N ALA A 109 2.66 -11.15 9.84
CA ALA A 109 3.64 -11.89 9.07
C ALA A 109 3.52 -11.51 7.58
N LEU A 110 4.65 -11.36 6.90
CA LEU A 110 4.66 -10.99 5.48
C LEU A 110 4.10 -12.13 4.61
N VAL A 111 3.07 -11.85 3.80
CA VAL A 111 2.42 -12.84 2.93
C VAL A 111 2.69 -12.51 1.46
N GLU A 112 3.45 -13.35 0.78
CA GLU A 112 3.60 -13.26 -0.68
C GLU A 112 2.29 -13.64 -1.40
N GLY A 113 2.01 -12.97 -2.51
CA GLY A 113 0.83 -13.27 -3.32
C GLY A 113 0.66 -12.37 -4.54
N TRP A 114 -0.59 -12.07 -4.88
CA TRP A 114 -0.95 -11.37 -6.11
C TRP A 114 -2.00 -10.29 -5.86
N ARG A 115 -1.82 -9.13 -6.50
CA ARG A 115 -2.91 -8.20 -6.80
C ARG A 115 -3.48 -8.58 -8.16
N VAL A 116 -4.79 -8.72 -8.28
CA VAL A 116 -5.47 -9.20 -9.49
C VAL A 116 -6.61 -8.26 -9.87
N GLU A 117 -6.66 -7.84 -11.14
CA GLU A 117 -7.73 -7.04 -11.72
C GLU A 117 -8.66 -7.92 -12.56
N VAL A 118 -9.95 -7.91 -12.23
CA VAL A 118 -10.98 -8.75 -12.85
C VAL A 118 -12.13 -7.87 -13.32
N THR A 119 -12.69 -8.13 -14.50
CA THR A 119 -13.81 -7.37 -15.07
C THR A 119 -14.97 -8.28 -15.47
N ASN A 120 -16.19 -7.74 -15.43
CA ASN A 120 -17.36 -8.31 -16.12
C ASN A 120 -17.69 -7.56 -17.44
N GLY A 121 -16.83 -6.63 -17.87
CA GLY A 121 -17.03 -5.77 -19.04
C GLY A 121 -17.82 -4.48 -18.76
N GLN A 122 -18.48 -4.36 -17.60
CA GLN A 122 -19.16 -3.12 -17.16
C GLN A 122 -18.37 -2.40 -16.04
N GLN A 123 -17.73 -3.18 -15.17
CA GLN A 123 -16.96 -2.70 -14.02
C GLN A 123 -15.77 -3.63 -13.75
N ASN A 124 -14.69 -3.05 -13.24
CA ASN A 124 -13.49 -3.78 -12.82
C ASN A 124 -13.43 -3.83 -11.29
N LEU A 125 -12.96 -4.95 -10.74
CA LEU A 125 -12.68 -5.14 -9.32
C LEU A 125 -11.22 -5.52 -9.15
N PHE A 126 -10.62 -5.06 -8.04
CA PHE A 126 -9.29 -5.45 -7.63
C PHE A 126 -9.37 -6.37 -6.43
N TYR A 127 -8.52 -7.38 -6.40
CA TYR A 127 -8.42 -8.33 -5.30
C TYR A 127 -6.98 -8.48 -4.87
N ARG A 128 -6.79 -8.71 -3.56
CA ARG A 128 -5.54 -9.21 -2.99
C ARG A 128 -5.70 -10.68 -2.68
N THR A 129 -4.68 -11.46 -2.96
CA THR A 129 -4.66 -12.90 -2.67
C THR A 129 -3.25 -13.36 -2.25
N ASP A 130 -3.14 -14.48 -1.54
CA ASP A 130 -1.87 -15.18 -1.35
C ASP A 130 -1.39 -15.87 -2.65
N ARG A 131 -0.18 -16.45 -2.64
CA ARG A 131 0.43 -17.15 -3.80
C ARG A 131 -0.44 -18.24 -4.47
N THR A 132 -1.41 -18.79 -3.74
CA THR A 132 -2.22 -19.98 -4.05
C THR A 132 -3.73 -19.74 -4.04
N ALA A 133 -4.16 -18.53 -3.69
CA ALA A 133 -5.57 -18.16 -3.52
C ALA A 133 -6.34 -19.00 -2.50
N ASN A 134 -5.75 -19.27 -1.33
CA ASN A 134 -6.49 -19.77 -0.16
C ASN A 134 -7.16 -18.61 0.60
N ALA A 135 -6.43 -17.53 0.83
CA ALA A 135 -6.94 -16.21 1.18
C ALA A 135 -7.16 -15.39 -0.11
N ILE A 136 -8.39 -14.90 -0.26
CA ILE A 136 -8.78 -13.90 -1.26
C ILE A 136 -9.55 -12.81 -0.51
N ARG A 137 -9.19 -11.55 -0.74
CA ARG A 137 -9.89 -10.37 -0.23
C ARG A 137 -10.19 -9.44 -1.39
N LEU A 138 -11.43 -8.96 -1.48
CA LEU A 138 -11.75 -7.83 -2.35
C LEU A 138 -10.97 -6.63 -1.82
N GLU A 139 -10.16 -6.00 -2.67
CA GLU A 139 -9.50 -4.76 -2.31
C GLU A 139 -10.57 -3.66 -2.27
N PRO A 140 -10.74 -2.92 -1.16
CA PRO A 140 -11.69 -1.82 -1.08
C PRO A 140 -11.33 -0.77 -2.13
N GLN A 141 -12.08 -0.74 -3.22
CA GLN A 141 -12.06 0.42 -4.08
C GLN A 141 -12.54 1.61 -3.23
N PRO A 142 -11.87 2.77 -3.29
CA PRO A 142 -12.49 3.98 -2.78
C PRO A 142 -13.83 4.10 -3.48
N SER A 143 -14.90 4.22 -2.70
CA SER A 143 -16.24 4.43 -3.25
C SER A 143 -16.16 5.59 -4.24
N VAL A 144 -16.83 5.48 -5.39
CA VAL A 144 -16.72 6.46 -6.47
C VAL A 144 -17.49 7.73 -6.08
N VAL A 145 -16.87 8.49 -5.19
CA VAL A 145 -17.30 9.81 -4.75
C VAL A 145 -17.33 10.68 -6.00
N ALA A 146 -18.54 11.04 -6.41
CA ALA A 146 -18.77 11.98 -7.48
C ALA A 146 -19.06 13.36 -6.88
N LEU A 147 -18.45 14.41 -7.44
CA LEU A 147 -18.93 15.76 -7.17
C LEU A 147 -20.36 15.92 -7.72
N PRO A 148 -21.30 16.51 -6.95
CA PRO A 148 -22.59 16.90 -7.47
C PRO A 148 -22.44 17.74 -8.77
N THR A 149 -23.33 17.57 -9.73
CA THR A 149 -23.15 18.09 -11.11
C THR A 149 -22.89 19.60 -11.14
N ASN A 150 -23.59 20.37 -10.31
CA ASN A 150 -23.40 21.81 -10.13
C ASN A 150 -22.01 22.16 -9.55
N VAL A 151 -21.52 21.39 -8.57
CA VAL A 151 -20.20 21.54 -7.94
C VAL A 151 -19.09 21.21 -8.95
N SER A 152 -19.25 20.12 -9.70
CA SER A 152 -18.35 19.73 -10.79
C SER A 152 -18.29 20.79 -11.91
N GLN A 153 -19.44 21.31 -12.34
CA GLN A 153 -19.53 22.37 -13.34
C GLN A 153 -18.85 23.67 -12.88
N ARG A 154 -19.13 24.13 -11.65
CA ARG A 154 -18.48 25.30 -11.03
C ARG A 154 -16.96 25.13 -10.94
N LEU A 155 -16.50 23.94 -10.56
CA LEU A 155 -15.09 23.60 -10.49
C LEU A 155 -14.43 23.66 -11.88
N LEU A 156 -14.92 22.91 -12.86
CA LEU A 156 -14.32 22.86 -14.20
C LEU A 156 -14.35 24.22 -14.91
N GLN A 157 -15.41 25.02 -14.75
CA GLN A 157 -15.44 26.41 -15.23
C GLN A 157 -14.38 27.31 -14.54
N THR A 158 -14.16 27.12 -13.24
CA THR A 158 -13.17 27.90 -12.48
C THR A 158 -11.74 27.51 -12.86
N VAL A 159 -11.46 26.21 -12.98
CA VAL A 159 -10.17 25.71 -13.48
C VAL A 159 -9.91 26.23 -14.88
N ALA A 160 -10.89 26.18 -15.79
CA ALA A 160 -10.72 26.66 -17.16
C ALA A 160 -10.27 28.12 -17.24
N ARG A 161 -10.84 29.00 -16.40
CA ARG A 161 -10.42 30.41 -16.29
C ARG A 161 -9.01 30.55 -15.70
N GLN A 162 -8.70 29.81 -14.62
CA GLN A 162 -7.41 29.93 -13.92
C GLN A 162 -6.23 29.36 -14.74
N VAL A 163 -6.41 28.21 -15.40
CA VAL A 163 -5.33 27.50 -16.12
C VAL A 163 -5.33 27.75 -17.63
N ARG A 164 -6.30 28.52 -18.14
CA ARG A 164 -6.49 28.89 -19.56
C ARG A 164 -6.65 27.69 -20.50
N VAL A 165 -7.34 26.64 -20.04
CA VAL A 165 -7.68 25.44 -20.83
C VAL A 165 -9.20 25.37 -21.00
N PRO A 166 -9.74 25.20 -22.23
CA PRO A 166 -11.18 25.08 -22.47
C PRO A 166 -11.85 23.98 -21.63
N VAL A 167 -13.06 24.24 -21.10
CA VAL A 167 -13.80 23.31 -20.22
C VAL A 167 -13.95 21.92 -20.85
N ASN A 168 -14.19 21.83 -22.17
CA ASN A 168 -14.33 20.56 -22.88
C ASN A 168 -13.04 19.72 -22.93
N ARG A 169 -11.87 20.29 -22.59
CA ARG A 169 -10.58 19.60 -22.44
C ARG A 169 -10.21 19.29 -20.98
N LEU A 170 -11.03 19.66 -19.99
CA LEU A 170 -10.81 19.37 -18.57
C LEU A 170 -11.68 18.22 -18.08
N ARG A 171 -11.17 17.38 -17.18
CA ARG A 171 -11.94 16.31 -16.51
C ARG A 171 -11.59 16.25 -15.02
N VAL A 172 -12.57 15.93 -14.18
CA VAL A 172 -12.29 15.46 -12.81
C VAL A 172 -11.77 14.03 -12.93
N ALA A 173 -10.54 13.77 -12.49
CA ALA A 173 -9.90 12.46 -12.56
C ALA A 173 -10.04 11.67 -11.25
N ALA A 174 -10.07 12.38 -10.12
CA ALA A 174 -10.39 11.83 -8.81
C ALA A 174 -10.94 12.94 -7.90
N VAL A 175 -11.71 12.56 -6.88
CA VAL A 175 -12.09 13.44 -5.76
C VAL A 175 -12.20 12.61 -4.48
N LYS A 176 -11.89 13.21 -3.33
CA LYS A 176 -12.25 12.68 -2.01
C LYS A 176 -12.89 13.76 -1.13
N PRO A 177 -13.74 13.39 -0.17
CA PRO A 177 -14.20 14.30 0.88
C PRO A 177 -12.99 14.83 1.68
N ALA A 178 -13.12 16.05 2.19
CA ALA A 178 -12.09 16.68 3.01
C ALA A 178 -12.72 17.66 4.01
N THR A 179 -12.03 17.87 5.13
CA THR A 179 -12.36 18.88 6.12
C THR A 179 -11.23 19.90 6.18
N TRP A 180 -11.56 21.18 6.05
CA TRP A 180 -10.57 22.24 5.90
C TRP A 180 -10.62 23.31 6.99
N ASP A 181 -9.49 23.99 7.17
CA ASP A 181 -9.39 25.23 7.93
C ASP A 181 -9.90 26.45 7.14
N GLY A 182 -9.76 27.65 7.73
CA GLY A 182 -10.13 28.91 7.09
C GLY A 182 -9.43 29.19 5.75
N CYS A 183 -8.30 28.53 5.46
CA CYS A 183 -7.50 28.67 4.25
C CYS A 183 -7.78 27.59 3.20
N LEU A 184 -8.81 26.75 3.40
CA LEU A 184 -9.03 25.52 2.62
C LEU A 184 -7.82 24.57 2.62
N GLY A 185 -7.03 24.55 3.70
CA GLY A 185 -5.79 23.77 3.81
C GLY A 185 -4.62 24.26 2.94
N ILE A 186 -4.74 25.43 2.30
CA ILE A 186 -3.69 26.03 1.45
C ILE A 186 -2.97 27.13 2.24
N TYR A 187 -1.93 26.71 2.96
CA TYR A 187 -1.10 27.58 3.79
C TYR A 187 -0.15 28.45 2.94
N LYS A 188 0.04 29.71 3.33
CA LYS A 188 1.16 30.55 2.89
C LYS A 188 2.06 30.85 4.08
N SER A 189 3.35 31.12 3.84
CA SER A 189 4.26 31.53 4.90
C SER A 189 3.75 32.82 5.56
N GLY A 190 3.73 32.84 6.89
CA GLY A 190 3.19 33.96 7.69
C GLY A 190 1.66 34.11 7.69
N GLN A 191 0.90 33.34 6.90
CA GLN A 191 -0.56 33.45 6.88
C GLN A 191 -1.21 32.66 8.03
N ALA A 192 -1.89 33.37 8.92
CA ALA A 192 -2.79 32.75 9.90
C ALA A 192 -4.07 32.22 9.22
N CYS A 193 -4.53 31.05 9.68
CA CYS A 193 -5.74 30.39 9.19
C CYS A 193 -6.66 30.09 10.38
N THR A 194 -7.96 30.38 10.26
CA THR A 194 -8.91 30.16 11.36
C THR A 194 -9.12 28.67 11.60
N ARG A 195 -9.11 28.25 12.88
CA ARG A 195 -9.41 26.88 13.30
C ARG A 195 -10.91 26.61 13.23
N ILE A 196 -11.38 26.32 12.03
CA ILE A 196 -12.75 25.92 11.69
C ILE A 196 -12.71 24.56 10.98
N ALA A 197 -13.82 23.84 10.95
CA ALA A 197 -14.00 22.62 10.16
C ALA A 197 -14.98 22.90 9.00
N ILE A 198 -14.45 23.23 7.83
CA ILE A 198 -15.24 23.44 6.61
C ILE A 198 -15.29 22.12 5.83
N SER A 199 -16.47 21.52 5.74
CA SER A 199 -16.73 20.38 4.87
C SER A 199 -16.51 20.74 3.40
N GLY A 200 -15.94 19.82 2.64
CA GLY A 200 -15.70 20.02 1.22
C GLY A 200 -14.95 18.88 0.56
N TRP A 201 -14.18 19.22 -0.48
CA TRP A 201 -13.59 18.25 -1.38
C TRP A 201 -12.14 18.58 -1.72
N GLN A 202 -11.32 17.54 -1.85
CA GLN A 202 -10.04 17.60 -2.56
C GLN A 202 -10.22 16.92 -3.92
N ALA A 203 -9.99 17.64 -5.01
CA ALA A 203 -10.23 17.18 -6.37
C ALA A 203 -8.97 17.25 -7.24
N ILE A 204 -8.76 16.25 -8.09
CA ILE A 204 -7.67 16.16 -9.06
C ILE A 204 -8.28 16.36 -10.45
N ILE A 205 -7.79 17.36 -11.17
CA ILE A 205 -8.26 17.74 -12.50
C ILE A 205 -7.16 17.45 -13.53
N THR A 206 -7.51 16.79 -14.63
CA THR A 206 -6.64 16.57 -15.80
C THR A 206 -7.05 17.45 -16.97
N GLY A 207 -6.09 17.79 -17.83
CA GLY A 207 -6.36 18.49 -19.08
C GLY A 207 -5.13 18.63 -19.96
N GLY A 208 -5.19 18.07 -21.17
CA GLY A 208 -4.03 17.97 -22.05
C GLY A 208 -2.92 17.12 -21.42
N ASP A 209 -1.70 17.64 -21.42
CA ASP A 209 -0.51 17.00 -20.84
C ASP A 209 -0.33 17.30 -19.33
N ARG A 210 -1.32 17.87 -18.64
CA ARG A 210 -1.15 18.43 -17.29
C ARG A 210 -2.25 18.04 -16.30
N THR A 211 -1.89 18.12 -15.01
CA THR A 211 -2.83 17.99 -13.90
C THR A 211 -2.78 19.17 -12.93
N TRP A 212 -3.84 19.33 -12.16
CA TRP A 212 -3.97 20.32 -11.08
C TRP A 212 -4.76 19.73 -9.92
N VAL A 213 -4.38 20.08 -8.70
CA VAL A 213 -5.11 19.70 -7.48
C VAL A 213 -5.84 20.93 -6.95
N TYR A 214 -7.10 20.76 -6.56
CA TYR A 214 -8.00 21.82 -6.10
C TYR A 214 -8.63 21.44 -4.76
N HIS A 215 -8.72 22.41 -3.87
CA HIS A 215 -9.43 22.30 -2.60
C HIS A 215 -10.64 23.23 -2.68
N LEU A 216 -11.82 22.74 -2.31
CA LEU A 216 -13.07 23.48 -2.36
C LEU A 216 -13.96 23.17 -1.15
N ASP A 217 -14.87 24.08 -0.83
CA ASP A 217 -15.99 23.78 0.07
C ASP A 217 -17.04 22.91 -0.62
N GLU A 218 -17.97 22.38 0.18
CA GLU A 218 -18.99 21.41 -0.24
C GLU A 218 -19.79 21.83 -1.49
N ALA A 219 -20.10 23.12 -1.61
CA ALA A 219 -20.93 23.70 -2.67
C ALA A 219 -20.13 24.36 -3.82
N ALA A 220 -18.79 24.31 -3.79
CA ALA A 220 -17.90 25.06 -4.67
C ALA A 220 -18.21 26.57 -4.72
N ASN A 221 -18.54 27.16 -3.57
CA ASN A 221 -18.60 28.61 -3.37
C ASN A 221 -17.17 29.18 -3.21
N ARG A 222 -16.31 28.46 -2.49
CA ARG A 222 -14.87 28.71 -2.40
C ARG A 222 -14.10 27.60 -3.10
N ILE A 223 -13.18 27.98 -3.99
CA ILE A 223 -12.35 27.07 -4.78
C ILE A 223 -10.93 27.63 -4.83
N VAL A 224 -9.93 26.88 -4.35
CA VAL A 224 -8.53 27.29 -4.30
C VAL A 224 -7.65 26.20 -4.93
N GLN A 225 -6.75 26.60 -5.82
CA GLN A 225 -5.78 25.67 -6.40
C GLN A 225 -4.68 25.34 -5.38
N ASN A 226 -4.43 24.06 -5.15
CA ASN A 226 -3.21 23.58 -4.51
C ASN A 226 -2.05 23.63 -5.52
N SER A 227 -1.42 24.80 -5.64
CA SER A 227 -0.30 25.02 -6.58
C SER A 227 0.90 24.10 -6.35
N THR A 228 1.09 23.66 -5.11
CA THR A 228 2.24 22.85 -4.66
C THR A 228 2.13 21.40 -5.14
N ALA A 229 0.92 20.82 -5.09
CA ALA A 229 0.60 19.51 -5.66
C ALA A 229 0.28 19.55 -7.17
N SER A 230 0.07 20.74 -7.74
CA SER A 230 -0.30 20.89 -9.16
C SER A 230 0.88 20.79 -10.12
N GLY A 231 0.56 20.49 -11.38
CA GLY A 231 1.49 20.63 -12.49
C GLY A 231 2.38 19.42 -12.74
N SER A 232 1.94 18.21 -12.35
CA SER A 232 2.49 16.99 -12.95
C SER A 232 2.19 16.95 -14.45
N ARG A 233 2.96 16.16 -15.21
CA ARG A 233 2.95 16.19 -16.68
C ARG A 233 2.88 14.82 -17.37
N GLY A 234 2.47 14.85 -18.63
CA GLY A 234 2.45 13.69 -19.53
C GLY A 234 1.47 12.62 -19.04
N LYS A 235 1.95 11.40 -18.86
CA LYS A 235 1.16 10.26 -18.37
C LYS A 235 1.02 10.23 -16.84
N LEU A 236 1.66 11.13 -16.11
CA LEU A 236 1.68 11.13 -14.65
C LEU A 236 0.46 11.85 -14.06
N VAL A 237 -0.65 11.13 -13.92
CA VAL A 237 -1.84 11.60 -13.20
C VAL A 237 -1.72 11.19 -11.72
N PRO A 238 -1.80 12.12 -10.75
CA PRO A 238 -1.77 11.75 -9.35
C PRO A 238 -3.09 11.12 -8.92
N SER A 239 -3.02 10.24 -7.93
CA SER A 239 -4.15 9.67 -7.19
C SER A 239 -4.08 10.07 -5.72
N PHE A 240 -5.14 9.77 -4.97
CA PHE A 240 -5.08 9.78 -3.50
C PHE A 240 -4.44 8.49 -3.01
N MET A 241 -3.58 8.60 -2.00
CA MET A 241 -2.98 7.44 -1.36
C MET A 241 -4.02 6.74 -0.48
N PRO A 242 -4.17 5.40 -0.55
CA PRO A 242 -5.00 4.65 0.40
C PRO A 242 -4.50 4.83 1.84
N GLU A 243 -5.40 4.91 2.82
CA GLU A 243 -5.02 5.04 4.24
C GLU A 243 -4.25 3.79 4.75
N GLU A 244 -4.48 2.61 4.16
CA GLU A 244 -3.69 1.39 4.40
C GLU A 244 -2.19 1.58 4.08
N ASN A 245 -1.88 2.39 3.06
CA ASN A 245 -0.51 2.63 2.60
C ASN A 245 0.17 3.77 3.38
N LYS A 246 -0.42 4.22 4.49
CA LYS A 246 0.05 5.37 5.27
C LYS A 246 0.89 4.91 6.46
N PRO A 247 2.21 5.16 6.49
CA PRO A 247 3.03 4.69 7.60
C PRO A 247 2.67 5.45 8.88
N MET A 248 2.61 4.73 9.99
CA MET A 248 2.34 5.33 11.30
C MET A 248 3.40 6.40 11.63
N PRO A 249 3.02 7.59 12.14
CA PRO A 249 3.99 8.62 12.48
C PRO A 249 4.95 8.18 13.58
N GLU A 250 6.22 7.96 13.24
CA GLU A 250 7.28 7.69 14.21
C GLU A 250 7.57 8.95 15.06
N ALA A 251 7.71 8.78 16.38
CA ALA A 251 8.05 9.86 17.30
C ALA A 251 9.47 10.39 17.02
N ASN A 252 9.67 11.70 17.19
CA ASN A 252 10.94 12.42 16.95
C ASN A 252 11.46 12.43 15.50
N VAL A 253 10.68 11.98 14.51
CA VAL A 253 11.06 12.04 13.09
C VAL A 253 10.69 13.40 12.47
N VAL A 254 11.69 14.07 11.90
CA VAL A 254 11.53 15.29 11.10
C VAL A 254 11.13 14.93 9.68
N PHE A 255 11.83 13.97 9.07
CA PHE A 255 11.61 13.55 7.70
C PHE A 255 12.04 12.09 7.51
N GLN A 256 11.32 11.37 6.67
CA GLN A 256 11.61 9.98 6.34
C GLN A 256 11.42 9.71 4.85
N SER A 257 12.24 8.83 4.31
CA SER A 257 12.22 8.40 2.91
C SER A 257 12.24 6.87 2.86
N ILE A 258 11.14 6.26 2.40
CA ILE A 258 11.01 4.81 2.24
C ILE A 258 11.04 4.51 0.74
N VAL A 259 12.11 3.86 0.28
CA VAL A 259 12.23 3.37 -1.10
C VAL A 259 11.81 1.90 -1.13
N SER A 260 10.87 1.53 -1.98
CA SER A 260 10.34 0.17 -2.13
C SER A 260 10.12 -0.21 -3.59
N GLY A 261 10.35 -1.48 -3.92
CA GLY A 261 10.25 -2.03 -5.28
C GLY A 261 11.52 -2.78 -5.70
N GLY A 262 11.61 -3.11 -6.99
CA GLY A 262 12.67 -3.92 -7.57
C GLY A 262 12.50 -5.42 -7.31
N LEU A 263 13.01 -6.23 -8.24
CA LEU A 263 12.88 -7.71 -8.32
C LEU A 263 13.31 -8.50 -7.06
N MET A 264 13.96 -7.85 -6.09
CA MET A 264 14.43 -8.46 -4.84
C MET A 264 13.58 -8.10 -3.60
N GLY A 265 12.49 -7.33 -3.76
CA GLY A 265 11.62 -6.94 -2.65
C GLY A 265 12.32 -6.12 -1.55
N LYS A 266 13.38 -5.39 -1.90
CA LYS A 266 14.19 -4.63 -0.95
C LYS A 266 13.52 -3.30 -0.61
N VAL A 267 13.33 -3.05 0.68
CA VAL A 267 12.91 -1.75 1.22
C VAL A 267 14.11 -1.07 1.86
N THR A 268 14.33 0.22 1.56
CA THR A 268 15.36 1.04 2.20
C THR A 268 14.69 2.26 2.83
N GLN A 269 14.67 2.30 4.16
CA GLN A 269 14.11 3.39 4.98
C GLN A 269 15.28 4.26 5.45
N VAL A 270 15.25 5.55 5.13
CA VAL A 270 16.20 6.56 5.65
C VAL A 270 15.41 7.58 6.47
N THR A 271 15.78 7.75 7.73
CA THR A 271 15.07 8.56 8.73
C THR A 271 15.97 9.65 9.27
N LEU A 272 15.47 10.90 9.30
CA LEU A 272 16.10 12.05 9.94
C LEU A 272 15.31 12.45 11.19
N THR A 273 15.98 12.46 12.34
CA THR A 273 15.38 12.75 13.66
C THR A 273 15.60 14.21 14.12
N ASN A 274 14.84 14.63 15.14
CA ASN A 274 14.88 15.97 15.74
C ASN A 274 16.26 16.37 16.31
N ASP A 275 17.12 15.41 16.66
CA ASP A 275 18.50 15.65 17.11
C ASP A 275 19.51 15.72 15.94
N GLY A 276 19.04 15.62 14.70
CA GLY A 276 19.85 15.74 13.48
C GLY A 276 20.53 14.44 13.04
N VAL A 277 20.22 13.30 13.64
CA VAL A 277 20.77 12.00 13.22
C VAL A 277 20.03 11.48 12.00
N MET A 278 20.80 11.08 10.98
CA MET A 278 20.27 10.36 9.82
C MET A 278 20.63 8.89 9.93
N THR A 279 19.63 8.02 9.96
CA THR A 279 19.79 6.56 10.02
C THR A 279 19.23 5.87 8.78
N GLN A 280 19.82 4.72 8.43
CA GLN A 280 19.31 3.81 7.39
C GLN A 280 18.92 2.48 8.01
N LEU A 281 17.76 1.97 7.62
CA LEU A 281 17.32 0.59 7.85
C LEU A 281 17.04 -0.06 6.49
N ILE A 282 17.48 -1.31 6.33
CA ILE A 282 17.20 -2.13 5.14
C ILE A 282 16.35 -3.31 5.57
N SER A 283 15.25 -3.54 4.85
CA SER A 283 14.44 -4.76 4.93
C SER A 283 14.42 -5.47 3.58
N ALA A 284 14.32 -6.78 3.59
CA ALA A 284 14.12 -7.66 2.44
C ALA A 284 13.44 -8.96 2.95
N PRO A 285 13.01 -9.89 2.07
CA PRO A 285 12.49 -11.18 2.52
C PRO A 285 13.45 -11.86 3.52
N ASN A 286 12.94 -12.19 4.70
CA ASN A 286 13.67 -12.77 5.84
C ASN A 286 14.83 -11.93 6.44
N ILE A 287 15.00 -10.66 6.06
CA ILE A 287 16.09 -9.79 6.53
C ILE A 287 15.54 -8.44 7.01
N ARG A 288 15.90 -8.02 8.22
CA ARG A 288 15.74 -6.66 8.72
C ARG A 288 17.02 -6.20 9.42
N SER A 289 17.67 -5.18 8.90
CA SER A 289 18.86 -4.60 9.55
C SER A 289 18.46 -3.86 10.82
N ARG A 290 19.43 -3.69 11.74
CA ARG A 290 19.33 -2.61 12.74
C ARG A 290 19.47 -1.26 12.01
N PRO A 291 18.93 -0.15 12.57
CA PRO A 291 19.23 1.19 12.06
C PRO A 291 20.73 1.48 12.18
N VAL A 292 21.36 1.93 11.10
CA VAL A 292 22.76 2.33 11.04
C VAL A 292 22.83 3.85 10.86
N VAL A 293 23.61 4.56 11.67
CA VAL A 293 23.84 6.00 11.50
C VAL A 293 24.64 6.25 10.23
N MET A 294 24.04 6.95 9.26
CA MET A 294 24.72 7.39 8.04
C MET A 294 25.50 8.67 8.28
N LYS A 295 24.88 9.61 9.01
CA LYS A 295 25.35 11.00 9.15
C LYS A 295 24.74 11.65 10.38
N ARG A 296 25.38 12.71 10.87
CA ARG A 296 24.80 13.66 11.82
C ARG A 296 24.84 15.04 11.18
N LEU A 297 23.70 15.72 11.14
CA LEU A 297 23.57 17.09 10.68
C LEU A 297 23.82 18.06 11.84
N SER A 298 24.42 19.21 11.55
CA SER A 298 24.41 20.33 12.49
C SER A 298 22.98 20.86 12.67
N GLN A 299 22.72 21.49 13.82
CA GLN A 299 21.43 22.14 14.10
C GLN A 299 21.09 23.23 13.06
N GLN A 300 22.09 23.88 12.46
CA GLN A 300 21.90 24.81 11.35
C GLN A 300 21.41 24.10 10.08
N GLN A 301 22.03 22.98 9.68
CA GLN A 301 21.59 22.20 8.51
C GLN A 301 20.19 21.61 8.71
N LEU A 302 19.89 21.10 9.91
CA LEU A 302 18.56 20.59 10.26
C LEU A 302 17.48 21.69 10.12
N LYS A 303 17.74 22.87 10.69
CA LYS A 303 16.85 24.03 10.60
C LYS A 303 16.68 24.52 9.17
N GLN A 304 17.76 24.57 8.38
CA GLN A 304 17.70 24.92 6.96
C GLN A 304 16.84 23.94 6.16
N PHE A 305 16.91 22.64 6.46
CA PHE A 305 16.07 21.63 5.81
C PHE A 305 14.59 21.73 6.23
N GLN A 306 14.31 21.97 7.51
CA GLN A 306 12.95 22.23 7.99
C GLN A 306 12.34 23.48 7.33
N GLN A 307 13.08 24.60 7.28
CA GLN A 307 12.69 25.81 6.56
C GLN A 307 12.50 25.58 5.06
N MET A 308 13.29 24.68 4.45
CA MET A 308 13.07 24.27 3.06
C MET A 308 11.72 23.56 2.91
N LEU A 309 11.39 22.56 3.75
CA LEU A 309 10.10 21.86 3.72
C LEU A 309 8.90 22.82 3.89
N GLU A 310 9.02 23.80 4.78
CA GLU A 310 8.02 24.86 4.97
C GLU A 310 7.92 25.77 3.73
N SER A 311 9.05 26.21 3.16
CA SER A 311 9.08 27.06 1.96
C SER A 311 8.50 26.37 0.71
N LYS A 312 8.56 25.04 0.65
CA LYS A 312 7.95 24.20 -0.39
C LYS A 312 6.57 23.67 0.00
N GLN A 313 6.04 24.12 1.14
CA GLN A 313 4.72 23.78 1.65
C GLN A 313 4.46 22.26 1.65
N PHE A 314 5.43 21.45 2.13
CA PHE A 314 5.40 19.99 1.97
C PHE A 314 4.07 19.34 2.41
N ARG A 315 3.42 19.88 3.46
CA ARG A 315 2.10 19.44 3.94
C ARG A 315 0.99 19.52 2.87
N SER A 316 1.09 20.42 1.90
CA SER A 316 0.16 20.52 0.77
C SER A 316 0.31 19.38 -0.24
N LEU A 317 1.32 18.53 -0.12
CA LEU A 317 1.46 17.28 -0.88
C LEU A 317 0.79 16.07 -0.20
N SER A 318 0.22 16.25 1.01
CA SER A 318 -0.24 15.13 1.84
C SER A 318 -1.27 14.23 1.16
N ASP A 319 -1.08 12.92 1.32
CA ASP A 319 -2.01 11.85 0.95
C ASP A 319 -2.25 11.78 -0.58
N LEU A 320 -1.25 12.20 -1.35
CA LEU A 320 -1.18 12.09 -2.81
C LEU A 320 -0.11 11.09 -3.24
N SER A 321 -0.39 10.36 -4.32
CA SER A 321 0.53 9.39 -4.92
C SER A 321 0.74 9.73 -6.40
N TYR A 322 2.00 9.90 -6.81
CA TYR A 322 2.44 10.27 -8.15
C TYR A 322 3.11 9.05 -8.82
N LEU A 323 2.29 8.05 -9.14
CA LEU A 323 2.71 6.82 -9.80
C LEU A 323 2.20 6.78 -11.25
N SER A 324 3.03 6.27 -12.15
CA SER A 324 2.61 5.82 -13.49
C SER A 324 2.40 4.30 -13.48
N SER A 325 1.83 3.74 -14.54
CA SER A 325 1.67 2.27 -14.68
C SER A 325 2.98 1.47 -14.61
N ALA A 326 4.14 2.10 -14.80
CA ALA A 326 5.45 1.46 -14.56
C ALA A 326 5.66 1.03 -13.09
N ALA A 327 4.92 1.59 -12.12
CA ALA A 327 4.95 1.14 -10.73
C ALA A 327 4.44 -0.31 -10.55
N PHE A 328 3.69 -0.85 -11.53
CA PHE A 328 3.25 -2.26 -11.56
C PHE A 328 4.28 -3.19 -12.23
N ALA A 329 5.41 -2.66 -12.70
CA ALA A 329 6.48 -3.40 -13.36
C ALA A 329 7.78 -3.35 -12.53
N ASP A 330 7.65 -3.49 -11.20
CA ASP A 330 8.72 -3.51 -10.20
C ASP A 330 9.68 -2.30 -10.19
N TYR A 331 9.33 -1.18 -10.83
CA TYR A 331 10.12 0.06 -10.73
C TYR A 331 10.09 0.61 -9.30
N PRO A 332 11.21 1.15 -8.78
CA PRO A 332 11.27 1.69 -7.44
C PRO A 332 10.33 2.90 -7.29
N THR A 333 9.54 2.86 -6.21
CA THR A 333 8.76 3.98 -5.72
C THR A 333 9.39 4.49 -4.42
N THR A 334 9.30 5.79 -4.20
CA THR A 334 9.78 6.44 -2.98
C THR A 334 8.62 7.15 -2.32
N MET A 335 8.39 6.85 -1.04
CA MET A 335 7.48 7.57 -0.16
C MET A 335 8.27 8.52 0.73
N LEU A 336 7.82 9.77 0.82
CA LEU A 336 8.41 10.82 1.65
C LEU A 336 7.41 11.22 2.73
N GLN A 337 7.85 11.30 3.98
CA GLN A 337 6.99 11.57 5.12
C GLN A 337 7.59 12.61 6.07
N THR A 338 6.71 13.40 6.69
CA THR A 338 6.97 14.27 7.84
C THR A 338 5.91 14.02 8.89
N THR A 339 6.03 14.61 10.09
CA THR A 339 4.97 14.57 11.10
C THR A 339 3.63 15.08 10.52
N GLY A 340 2.68 14.17 10.31
CA GLY A 340 1.34 14.49 9.81
C GLY A 340 1.22 14.78 8.31
N SER A 341 2.21 14.43 7.46
CA SER A 341 2.05 14.52 5.99
C SER A 341 2.94 13.53 5.24
N THR A 342 2.40 12.95 4.16
CA THR A 342 3.07 11.91 3.34
C THR A 342 2.80 12.11 1.85
N VAL A 343 3.77 11.77 0.99
CA VAL A 343 3.61 11.78 -0.48
C VAL A 343 4.43 10.65 -1.11
N GLN A 344 3.85 9.90 -2.04
CA GLN A 344 4.53 8.83 -2.77
C GLN A 344 4.80 9.24 -4.22
N TYR A 345 5.91 8.81 -4.81
CA TYR A 345 6.21 9.02 -6.22
C TYR A 345 7.03 7.87 -6.83
N ILE A 346 7.05 7.76 -8.17
CA ILE A 346 7.92 6.82 -8.90
C ILE A 346 9.19 7.54 -9.41
N ASP A 347 10.39 7.02 -9.11
CA ASP A 347 11.64 7.70 -9.48
C ASP A 347 11.87 7.77 -11.01
N LEU A 348 11.20 6.92 -11.81
CA LEU A 348 11.20 6.98 -13.27
C LEU A 348 10.62 8.30 -13.84
N GLU A 349 9.61 8.85 -13.18
CA GLU A 349 8.86 10.02 -13.67
C GLU A 349 9.34 11.34 -13.03
N MET A 350 10.57 11.35 -12.49
CA MET A 350 11.18 12.49 -11.79
C MET A 350 11.15 13.83 -12.54
N LYS A 351 11.07 13.84 -13.88
CA LYS A 351 10.93 15.07 -14.70
C LYS A 351 9.49 15.61 -14.76
N ASN A 352 8.52 14.72 -14.56
CA ASN A 352 7.08 14.97 -14.70
C ASN A 352 6.36 15.25 -13.37
N LEU A 353 7.08 15.22 -12.23
CA LEU A 353 6.55 15.57 -10.91
C LEU A 353 6.35 17.09 -10.70
N PRO A 354 5.44 17.50 -9.80
CA PRO A 354 5.27 18.90 -9.40
C PRO A 354 6.60 19.57 -9.01
N PRO A 355 6.85 20.85 -9.39
CA PRO A 355 8.12 21.52 -9.11
C PRO A 355 8.53 21.56 -7.64
N ALA A 356 7.56 21.70 -6.71
CA ALA A 356 7.83 21.71 -5.27
C ALA A 356 8.33 20.34 -4.77
N LEU A 357 7.65 19.25 -5.14
CA LEU A 357 8.08 17.87 -4.82
C LEU A 357 9.47 17.57 -5.37
N ARG A 358 9.76 17.97 -6.61
CA ARG A 358 11.12 17.83 -7.20
C ARG A 358 12.19 18.57 -6.41
N GLN A 359 11.89 19.78 -5.90
CA GLN A 359 12.81 20.55 -5.07
C GLN A 359 13.03 19.92 -3.69
N VAL A 360 11.99 19.33 -3.07
CA VAL A 360 12.13 18.58 -1.82
C VAL A 360 13.01 17.34 -2.01
N ILE A 361 12.77 16.55 -3.08
CA ILE A 361 13.59 15.37 -3.43
C ILE A 361 15.05 15.78 -3.67
N GLN A 362 15.30 16.89 -4.37
CA GLN A 362 16.64 17.42 -4.63
C GLN A 362 17.33 17.96 -3.39
N ALA A 363 16.59 18.50 -2.41
CA ALA A 363 17.15 18.95 -1.14
C ALA A 363 17.47 17.76 -0.21
N TRP A 364 16.59 16.76 -0.16
CA TRP A 364 16.81 15.52 0.59
C TRP A 364 18.03 14.75 0.06
N LYS A 365 18.17 14.58 -1.26
CA LYS A 365 19.33 13.94 -1.92
C LYS A 365 20.64 14.77 -1.82
N LYS A 366 20.68 15.87 -1.06
CA LYS A 366 21.86 16.70 -0.77
C LYS A 366 22.26 16.73 0.72
N LEU A 367 21.48 16.10 1.59
CA LEU A 367 21.79 16.02 3.03
C LEU A 367 22.94 15.07 3.33
#